data_AF-A0A268TA13-F1
#
_entry.id   AF-A0A268TA13-F1
#
_cell.length_a   1.000
_cell.length_b   1.000
_cell.length_c   1.000
_cell.angle_alpha   90.00
_cell.angle_beta   90.00
_cell.angle_gamma   90.00
#
_symmetry.space_group_name_H-M   'P 1'
#
loop_
_entity.id
_entity.type
_entity.pdbx_description
1 polymer ?
#
loop_
_entity_poly.entity_id
_entity_poly.type
_entity_poly.pdbx_seq_one_letter_code
_entity_poly.pdbx_strand_id
1 'polypeptide(L)'
;MKESWELVRLFEDERERFKQEILSYQEEISQAKAKLKKIRQQVEESKNEVQKLEETKQEKIDEIKDIKRHLFEQKIKKNISKLKNEKLQIINEKKEEILPKPLELIEIYLKDGTVAKARPVKRVFTDGLYKKYRVILKENKILKEQILELELENSKLKIELRDFYAEDMLKANQSLDHKTEEK
;
A
#
# COMPACT_ATOMS: atom_id res chain seq x y z
N MET A 1 -32.42 -61.92 -73.76
CA MET A 1 -32.33 -62.52 -72.42
C MET A 1 -30.97 -62.34 -71.74
N LYS A 2 -29.82 -62.25 -72.43
CA LYS A 2 -28.50 -62.05 -71.78
C LYS A 2 -28.31 -60.66 -71.13
N GLU A 3 -28.78 -59.60 -71.80
CA GLU A 3 -28.66 -58.21 -71.33
C GLU A 3 -29.40 -57.93 -70.01
N SER A 4 -30.52 -58.63 -69.74
CA SER A 4 -31.28 -58.46 -68.50
C SER A 4 -30.54 -59.01 -67.28
N TRP A 5 -29.72 -60.05 -67.44
CA TRP A 5 -28.93 -60.64 -66.36
C TRP A 5 -27.69 -59.80 -66.06
N GLU A 6 -27.07 -59.22 -67.09
CA GLU A 6 -25.96 -58.27 -66.94
C GLU A 6 -26.41 -57.00 -66.20
N LEU A 7 -27.61 -56.51 -66.50
CA LEU A 7 -28.20 -55.36 -65.81
C LEU A 7 -28.45 -55.65 -64.31
N VAL A 8 -29.01 -56.83 -63.98
CA VAL A 8 -29.23 -57.24 -62.59
C VAL A 8 -27.91 -57.33 -61.82
N ARG A 9 -26.86 -57.87 -62.43
CA ARG A 9 -25.54 -57.96 -61.81
C ARG A 9 -24.91 -56.60 -61.53
N LEU A 10 -25.05 -55.64 -62.44
CA LEU A 10 -24.60 -54.26 -62.23
C LEU A 10 -25.30 -53.62 -61.02
N PHE A 11 -26.62 -53.81 -60.89
CA PHE A 11 -27.37 -53.30 -59.73
C PHE A 11 -27.00 -54.01 -58.43
N GLU A 12 -26.68 -55.30 -58.46
CA GLU A 12 -26.19 -56.03 -57.29
C GLU A 12 -24.81 -55.52 -56.85
N ASP A 13 -23.88 -55.34 -57.79
CA ASP A 13 -22.55 -54.78 -57.53
C ASP A 13 -22.64 -53.33 -56.98
N GLU A 14 -23.48 -52.48 -57.56
CA GLU A 14 -23.73 -51.13 -57.04
C GLU A 14 -24.36 -51.16 -55.65
N ARG A 15 -25.31 -52.08 -55.39
CA ARG A 15 -25.94 -52.23 -54.08
C ARG A 15 -24.94 -52.70 -53.03
N GLU A 16 -23.99 -53.55 -53.38
CA GLU A 16 -22.90 -53.94 -52.48
C GLU A 16 -21.94 -52.77 -52.21
N ARG A 17 -21.61 -51.97 -53.21
CA ARG A 17 -20.81 -50.74 -53.02
C ARG A 17 -21.52 -49.75 -52.09
N PHE A 18 -22.80 -49.48 -52.31
CA PHE A 18 -23.57 -48.60 -51.42
C PHE A 18 -23.64 -49.14 -49.99
N LYS A 19 -23.75 -50.46 -49.79
CA LYS A 19 -23.69 -51.05 -48.44
C LYS A 19 -22.32 -50.81 -47.78
N GLN A 20 -21.24 -50.98 -48.53
CA GLN A 20 -19.89 -50.73 -48.02
C GLN A 20 -19.67 -49.25 -47.68
N GLU A 21 -20.15 -48.34 -48.52
CA GLU A 21 -20.10 -46.89 -48.27
C GLU A 21 -20.93 -46.48 -47.05
N ILE A 22 -22.14 -47.04 -46.88
CA ILE A 22 -22.97 -46.78 -45.71
C ILE A 22 -22.24 -47.22 -44.43
N LEU A 23 -21.61 -48.39 -44.45
CA LEU A 23 -20.83 -48.88 -43.31
C LEU A 23 -19.62 -47.99 -43.02
N SER A 24 -18.87 -47.58 -44.05
CA SER A 24 -17.72 -46.68 -43.85
C SER A 24 -18.15 -45.33 -43.28
N TYR A 25 -19.23 -44.73 -43.79
CA TYR A 25 -19.75 -43.48 -43.25
C TYR A 25 -20.27 -43.63 -41.81
N GLN A 26 -20.90 -44.76 -41.47
CA GLN A 26 -21.32 -45.02 -40.09
C GLN A 26 -20.12 -45.12 -39.14
N GLU A 27 -19.04 -45.78 -39.56
CA GLU A 27 -17.80 -45.84 -38.80
C GLU A 27 -17.17 -44.46 -38.63
N GLU A 28 -17.06 -43.66 -39.69
CA GLU A 28 -16.55 -42.30 -39.64
C GLU A 28 -17.37 -41.40 -38.70
N ILE A 29 -18.70 -41.48 -38.77
CA ILE A 29 -19.60 -40.75 -37.86
C ILE A 29 -19.37 -41.17 -36.41
N SER A 30 -19.18 -42.48 -36.16
CA SER A 30 -18.92 -42.99 -34.81
C SER A 30 -17.58 -42.48 -34.26
N GLN A 31 -16.53 -42.47 -35.09
CA GLN A 31 -15.21 -41.98 -34.72
C GLN A 31 -15.23 -40.46 -34.50
N ALA A 32 -15.92 -39.71 -35.36
CA ALA A 32 -16.10 -38.26 -35.22
C ALA A 32 -16.85 -37.92 -33.92
N LYS A 33 -17.90 -38.65 -33.57
CA LYS A 33 -18.62 -38.50 -32.30
C LYS A 33 -17.71 -38.79 -31.09
N ALA A 34 -16.89 -39.83 -31.16
CA ALA A 34 -15.94 -40.15 -30.10
C ALA A 34 -14.87 -39.06 -29.92
N LYS A 35 -14.33 -38.54 -31.03
CA LYS A 35 -13.39 -37.40 -31.02
C LYS A 35 -14.04 -36.15 -30.43
N LEU A 36 -15.26 -35.82 -30.84
CA LEU A 36 -16.00 -34.67 -30.31
C LEU A 36 -16.23 -34.77 -28.80
N LYS A 37 -16.55 -35.96 -28.29
CA LYS A 37 -16.71 -36.18 -26.85
C LYS A 37 -15.41 -35.94 -26.08
N LYS A 38 -14.28 -36.43 -26.59
CA LYS A 38 -12.96 -36.19 -25.99
C LYS A 38 -12.60 -34.71 -25.96
N ILE A 39 -12.81 -34.01 -27.07
CA ILE A 39 -12.54 -32.56 -27.16
C ILE A 39 -13.42 -31.79 -26.17
N ARG A 40 -14.71 -32.15 -26.04
CA ARG A 40 -15.60 -31.52 -25.05
C ARG A 40 -15.10 -31.71 -23.63
N GLN A 41 -14.65 -32.92 -23.28
CA GLN A 41 -14.06 -33.19 -21.96
C GLN A 41 -12.82 -32.34 -21.72
N GLN A 42 -11.91 -32.25 -22.70
CA GLN A 42 -10.71 -31.42 -22.59
C GLN A 42 -11.04 -29.93 -22.42
N VAL A 43 -12.04 -29.43 -23.16
CA VAL A 43 -12.50 -28.04 -23.02
C VAL A 43 -13.05 -27.78 -21.61
N GLU A 44 -13.80 -28.72 -21.05
CA GLU A 44 -14.38 -28.59 -19.71
C GLU A 44 -13.30 -28.68 -18.62
N GLU A 45 -12.33 -29.58 -18.76
CA GLU A 45 -11.15 -29.67 -17.90
C GLU A 45 -10.34 -28.36 -17.93
N SER A 46 -9.98 -27.86 -19.12
CA SER A 46 -9.25 -26.61 -19.27
C SER A 46 -10.03 -25.41 -18.72
N LYS A 47 -11.36 -25.37 -18.88
CA LYS A 47 -12.19 -24.30 -18.31
C LYS A 47 -12.15 -24.32 -16.78
N ASN A 48 -12.23 -25.50 -16.17
CA ASN A 48 -12.13 -25.65 -14.73
C ASN A 48 -10.74 -25.28 -14.20
N GLU A 49 -9.68 -25.60 -14.95
CA GLU A 49 -8.31 -25.18 -14.60
C GLU A 49 -8.13 -23.66 -14.67
N VAL A 50 -8.64 -23.02 -15.72
CA VAL A 50 -8.60 -21.55 -15.86
C VAL A 50 -9.34 -20.88 -14.70
N GLN A 51 -10.51 -21.38 -14.34
CA GLN A 51 -11.29 -20.84 -13.21
C GLN A 51 -10.51 -20.95 -11.89
N LYS A 52 -9.92 -22.12 -11.60
CA LYS A 52 -9.08 -22.30 -10.40
C LYS A 52 -7.89 -21.35 -10.39
N LEU A 53 -7.20 -21.21 -11.51
CA LEU A 53 -6.06 -20.28 -11.62
C LEU A 53 -6.49 -18.83 -11.41
N GLU A 54 -7.67 -18.45 -11.90
CA GLU A 54 -8.23 -17.11 -11.72
C GLU A 54 -8.58 -16.82 -10.26
N GLU A 55 -9.18 -17.78 -9.55
CA GLU A 55 -9.41 -17.72 -8.10
C GLU A 55 -8.09 -17.57 -7.35
N THR A 56 -7.09 -18.39 -7.68
CA THR A 56 -5.78 -18.35 -7.00
C THR A 56 -5.06 -17.03 -7.27
N LYS A 57 -5.16 -16.51 -8.49
CA LYS A 57 -4.61 -15.20 -8.87
C LYS A 57 -5.25 -14.09 -8.05
N GLN A 58 -6.57 -14.14 -7.86
CA GLN A 58 -7.29 -13.14 -7.08
C GLN A 58 -6.85 -13.17 -5.60
N GLU A 59 -6.76 -14.36 -5.00
CA GLU A 59 -6.23 -14.54 -3.64
C GLU A 59 -4.82 -13.95 -3.49
N LYS A 60 -3.92 -14.24 -4.44
CA LYS A 60 -2.55 -13.72 -4.42
C LYS A 60 -2.48 -12.20 -4.60
N ILE A 61 -3.38 -11.62 -5.40
CA ILE A 61 -3.48 -10.17 -5.53
C ILE A 61 -3.87 -9.54 -4.19
N ASP A 62 -4.82 -10.13 -3.48
CA ASP A 62 -5.30 -9.59 -2.21
C ASP A 62 -4.26 -9.77 -1.10
N GLU A 63 -3.55 -10.92 -1.04
CA GLU A 63 -2.38 -11.12 -0.17
C GLU A 63 -1.30 -10.03 -0.42
N ILE A 64 -0.99 -9.73 -1.69
CA ILE A 64 -0.01 -8.69 -2.04
C ILE A 64 -0.47 -7.30 -1.57
N LYS A 65 -1.76 -6.97 -1.71
CA LYS A 65 -2.30 -5.68 -1.22
C LYS A 65 -2.14 -5.57 0.29
N ASP A 66 -2.39 -6.65 1.03
CA ASP A 66 -2.30 -6.66 2.48
C ASP A 66 -0.86 -6.55 2.97
N ILE A 67 0.08 -7.27 2.32
CA ILE A 67 1.52 -7.14 2.58
C ILE A 67 1.98 -5.69 2.32
N LYS A 68 1.55 -5.08 1.21
CA LYS A 68 1.91 -3.68 0.89
C LYS A 68 1.40 -2.72 1.96
N ARG A 69 0.14 -2.87 2.42
CA ARG A 69 -0.44 -2.06 3.51
C ARG A 69 0.39 -2.19 4.78
N HIS A 70 0.69 -3.43 5.19
CA HIS A 70 1.46 -3.69 6.40
C HIS A 70 2.90 -3.13 6.33
N LEU A 71 3.59 -3.29 5.19
CA LEU A 71 4.92 -2.71 4.98
C LEU A 71 4.90 -1.17 5.05
N PHE A 72 3.85 -0.56 4.52
CA PHE A 72 3.68 0.89 4.58
C PHE A 72 3.46 1.37 6.01
N GLU A 73 2.58 0.72 6.77
CA GLU A 73 2.36 1.02 8.19
C GLU A 73 3.64 0.86 9.03
N GLN A 74 4.43 -0.20 8.77
CA GLN A 74 5.70 -0.39 9.45
C GLN A 74 6.71 0.71 9.13
N LYS A 75 6.77 1.18 7.88
CA LYS A 75 7.63 2.32 7.49
C LYS A 75 7.21 3.59 8.24
N ILE A 76 5.91 3.87 8.32
CA ILE A 76 5.39 5.02 9.07
C ILE A 76 5.77 4.92 10.55
N LYS A 77 5.50 3.77 11.19
CA LYS A 77 5.84 3.54 12.61
C LYS A 77 7.33 3.74 12.87
N LYS A 78 8.20 3.21 12.00
CA LYS A 78 9.66 3.42 12.09
C LYS A 78 10.03 4.89 11.98
N ASN A 79 9.49 5.62 11.01
CA ASN A 79 9.78 7.05 10.83
C ASN A 79 9.31 7.88 12.03
N ILE A 80 8.11 7.63 12.56
CA ILE A 80 7.61 8.30 13.77
C ILE A 80 8.53 8.03 14.96
N SER A 81 8.98 6.78 15.14
CA SER A 81 9.89 6.43 16.25
C SER A 81 11.26 7.12 16.11
N LYS A 82 11.80 7.23 14.89
CA LYS A 82 13.05 7.95 14.60
C LYS A 82 12.92 9.43 14.94
N LEU A 83 11.90 10.10 14.40
CA LEU A 83 11.63 11.52 14.67
C LEU A 83 11.42 11.80 16.16
N LYS A 84 10.75 10.90 16.88
CA LYS A 84 10.57 11.02 18.33
C LYS A 84 11.90 10.94 19.09
N ASN A 85 12.78 10.03 18.68
CA ASN A 85 14.11 9.88 19.31
C ASN A 85 15.01 11.08 18.99
N GLU A 86 15.05 11.54 17.74
CA GLU A 86 15.78 12.74 17.32
C GLU A 86 15.30 13.98 18.10
N LYS A 87 13.98 14.16 18.24
CA LYS A 87 13.41 15.23 19.07
C LYS A 87 13.91 15.17 20.51
N LEU A 88 13.96 13.98 21.12
CA LEU A 88 14.43 13.81 22.50
C LEU A 88 15.93 14.13 22.64
N GLN A 89 16.75 13.71 21.67
CA GLN A 89 18.18 14.02 21.65
C GLN A 89 18.43 15.52 21.56
N ILE A 90 17.78 16.21 20.61
CA ILE A 90 17.88 17.66 20.45
C ILE A 90 17.45 18.40 21.73
N ILE A 91 16.37 17.94 22.39
CA ILE A 91 15.91 18.53 23.65
C ILE A 91 16.97 18.38 24.74
N ASN A 92 17.60 17.22 24.85
CA ASN A 92 18.61 16.97 25.89
C ASN A 92 19.88 17.78 25.65
N GLU A 93 20.39 17.83 24.42
CA GLU A 93 21.57 18.61 24.04
C GLU A 93 21.35 20.11 24.30
N LYS A 94 20.24 20.67 23.83
CA LYS A 94 19.96 22.11 23.96
C LYS A 94 19.56 22.54 25.36
N LYS A 95 19.04 21.64 26.20
CA LYS A 95 18.68 21.97 27.59
C LYS A 95 19.90 22.39 28.41
N GLU A 96 21.04 21.74 28.20
CA GLU A 96 22.28 22.06 28.94
C GLU A 96 22.89 23.40 28.53
N GLU A 97 22.71 23.82 27.28
CA GLU A 97 23.26 25.09 26.77
C GLU A 97 22.41 26.31 27.13
N ILE A 98 21.08 26.17 27.19
CA ILE A 98 20.16 27.31 27.27
C ILE A 98 19.78 27.64 28.72
N LEU A 99 19.78 26.64 29.62
CA LEU A 99 19.38 26.85 31.00
C LEU A 99 20.56 27.38 31.83
N PRO A 100 20.36 28.45 32.63
CA PRO A 100 21.41 28.96 33.48
C PRO A 100 21.77 27.89 34.51
N LYS A 101 23.07 27.60 34.61
CA LYS A 101 23.61 26.71 35.64
C LYS A 101 23.24 27.26 37.03
N PRO A 102 23.00 26.39 38.02
CA PRO A 102 22.78 26.82 39.39
C PRO A 102 23.98 27.64 39.89
N LEU A 103 23.72 28.65 40.71
CA LEU A 103 24.76 29.54 41.22
C LEU A 103 25.73 28.76 42.11
N GLU A 104 27.01 28.83 41.77
CA GLU A 104 28.09 28.25 42.57
C GLU A 104 28.37 29.13 43.80
N LEU A 105 28.92 28.50 44.85
CA LEU A 105 29.38 29.19 46.05
C LEU A 105 30.60 30.03 45.69
N ILE A 106 30.56 31.32 46.00
CA ILE A 106 31.67 32.24 45.74
C ILE A 106 32.55 32.29 47.00
N GLU A 107 33.86 32.26 46.80
CA GLU A 107 34.85 32.48 47.85
C GLU A 107 35.04 33.98 48.09
N ILE A 108 34.77 34.42 49.31
CA ILE A 108 34.95 35.82 49.72
C ILE A 108 36.17 35.89 50.64
N TYR A 109 37.08 36.81 50.34
CA TYR A 109 38.21 37.14 51.19
C TYR A 109 37.77 38.19 52.21
N LEU A 110 37.79 37.82 53.50
CA LEU A 110 37.52 38.75 54.60
C LEU A 110 38.78 39.56 54.91
N LYS A 111 38.61 40.73 55.54
CA LYS A 111 39.73 41.63 55.89
C LYS A 111 40.78 40.98 56.80
N ASP A 112 40.38 39.93 57.51
CA ASP A 112 41.22 39.15 58.43
C ASP A 112 42.05 38.07 57.71
N GLY A 113 42.00 38.00 56.37
CA GLY A 113 42.72 37.02 55.56
C GLY A 113 42.02 35.66 55.44
N THR A 114 40.90 35.45 56.14
CA THR A 114 40.12 34.20 56.07
C THR A 114 39.24 34.15 54.82
N VAL A 115 39.12 32.97 54.21
CA VAL A 115 38.25 32.72 53.06
C VAL A 115 36.92 32.11 53.53
N ALA A 116 35.80 32.76 53.21
CA ALA A 116 34.47 32.27 53.52
C ALA A 116 33.70 31.93 52.22
N LYS A 117 33.06 30.77 52.18
CA LYS A 117 32.18 30.37 51.07
C LYS A 117 30.78 30.92 51.32
N ALA A 118 30.30 31.77 50.42
CA ALA A 118 28.99 32.38 50.55
C ALA A 118 28.13 32.17 49.30
N ARG A 119 26.81 32.18 49.50
CA ARG A 119 25.85 32.19 48.41
C ARG A 119 25.62 33.63 47.93
N PRO A 120 25.68 33.90 46.62
CA PRO A 120 25.39 35.24 46.10
C PRO A 120 23.94 35.64 46.38
N VAL A 121 23.73 36.86 46.89
CA VAL A 121 22.41 37.39 47.29
C VAL A 121 21.61 37.93 46.09
N LYS A 122 22.30 38.44 45.06
CA LYS A 122 21.69 38.95 43.82
C LYS A 122 22.28 38.25 42.59
N ARG A 123 21.41 37.93 41.63
CA ARG A 123 21.81 37.42 40.32
C ARG A 123 22.39 38.58 39.49
N VAL A 124 23.71 38.73 39.49
CA VAL A 124 24.39 39.65 38.59
C VAL A 124 24.70 38.88 37.31
N PHE A 125 23.85 39.04 36.30
CA PHE A 125 24.11 38.47 34.99
C PHE A 125 25.07 39.37 34.22
N THR A 126 26.04 38.78 33.53
CA THR A 126 26.97 39.54 32.69
C THR A 126 26.24 40.15 31.48
N ASP A 127 26.72 41.29 30.99
CA ASP A 127 26.18 41.93 29.77
C ASP A 127 26.22 40.99 28.55
N GLY A 128 27.22 40.10 28.50
CA GLY A 128 27.31 39.03 27.51
C GLY A 128 26.14 38.04 27.57
N LEU A 129 25.69 37.66 28.77
CA LEU A 129 24.52 36.77 28.92
C LEU A 129 23.22 37.48 28.50
N TYR A 130 23.07 38.76 28.85
CA TYR A 130 21.93 39.57 28.41
C TYR A 130 21.82 39.68 26.88
N LYS A 131 22.94 39.94 26.21
CA LYS A 131 23.02 39.97 24.73
C LYS A 131 22.61 38.63 24.11
N LYS A 132 23.08 37.51 24.66
CA LYS A 132 22.70 36.15 24.22
C LYS A 132 21.19 35.91 24.36
N TYR A 133 20.60 36.22 25.51
CA TYR A 133 19.15 36.07 25.72
C TYR A 133 18.33 36.95 24.79
N ARG A 134 18.78 38.18 24.50
CA ARG A 134 18.07 39.06 23.57
C ARG A 134 17.99 38.49 22.15
N VAL A 135 19.08 37.88 21.67
CA VAL A 135 19.10 37.20 20.37
C VAL A 135 18.15 36.00 20.39
N ILE A 136 18.25 35.14 21.41
CA ILE A 136 17.39 33.96 21.57
C ILE A 136 15.90 34.35 21.65
N LEU A 137 15.55 35.45 22.32
CA LEU A 137 14.16 35.92 22.39
C LEU A 137 13.60 36.33 21.02
N LYS A 138 14.42 36.97 20.18
CA LYS A 138 14.05 37.29 18.80
C LYS A 138 13.87 36.01 17.97
N GLU A 139 14.82 35.09 18.05
CA GLU A 139 14.74 33.79 17.37
C GLU A 139 13.53 32.99 17.84
N ASN A 140 13.21 33.00 19.13
CA ASN A 140 12.04 32.32 19.68
C ASN A 140 10.74 32.89 19.11
N LYS A 141 10.67 34.21 18.91
CA LYS A 141 9.51 34.85 18.27
C LYS A 141 9.35 34.35 16.82
N ILE A 142 10.43 34.35 16.04
CA ILE A 142 10.43 33.88 14.64
C ILE A 142 10.05 32.40 14.59
N LEU A 143 10.62 31.57 15.46
CA LEU A 143 10.29 30.14 15.54
C LEU A 143 8.82 29.90 15.91
N LYS A 144 8.24 30.72 16.79
CA LYS A 144 6.80 30.65 17.12
C LYS A 144 5.92 31.00 15.93
N GLU A 145 6.29 32.01 15.14
CA GLU A 145 5.59 32.37 13.91
C GLU A 145 5.66 31.21 12.90
N GLN A 146 6.84 30.61 12.70
CA GLN A 146 7.00 29.43 11.84
C GLN A 146 6.21 28.21 12.33
N ILE A 147 6.16 27.96 13.64
CA ILE A 147 5.33 26.90 14.22
C ILE A 147 3.86 27.15 13.90
N LEU A 148 3.37 28.39 14.05
CA LEU A 148 1.99 28.73 13.74
C LEU A 148 1.67 28.51 12.25
N GLU A 149 2.58 28.90 11.35
CA GLU A 149 2.43 28.63 9.91
C GLU A 149 2.33 27.12 9.61
N LEU A 150 3.21 26.32 10.19
CA LEU A 150 3.20 24.86 10.04
C LEU A 150 1.96 24.20 10.67
N GLU A 151 1.41 24.76 11.75
CA GLU A 151 0.17 24.29 12.37
C GLU A 151 -1.05 24.60 11.48
N LEU A 152 -1.09 25.78 10.88
CA LEU A 152 -2.13 26.16 9.91
C LEU A 152 -2.06 25.27 8.67
N GLU A 153 -0.87 25.02 8.12
CA GLU A 153 -0.67 24.12 6.99
C GLU A 153 -1.10 22.69 7.33
N ASN A 154 -0.73 22.16 8.50
CA ASN A 154 -1.21 20.86 8.97
C ASN A 154 -2.74 20.80 9.07
N SER A 155 -3.37 21.85 9.59
CA SER A 155 -4.82 21.94 9.65
C SER A 155 -5.44 21.90 8.25
N LYS A 156 -4.86 22.62 7.29
CA LYS A 156 -5.30 22.62 5.89
C LYS A 156 -5.17 21.23 5.26
N LEU A 157 -4.00 20.58 5.37
CA LEU A 157 -3.76 19.23 4.86
C LEU A 157 -4.72 18.20 5.47
N LYS A 158 -5.06 18.35 6.76
CA LYS A 158 -6.03 17.47 7.42
C LYS A 158 -7.44 17.60 6.84
N ILE A 159 -7.84 18.81 6.47
CA ILE A 159 -9.12 19.07 5.81
C ILE A 159 -9.09 18.49 4.38
N GLU A 160 -8.04 18.78 3.61
CA GLU A 160 -7.87 18.24 2.26
C GLU A 160 -7.92 16.71 2.23
N LEU A 161 -7.24 16.05 3.17
CA LEU A 161 -7.32 14.59 3.32
C LEU A 161 -8.73 14.10 3.60
N ARG A 162 -9.46 14.76 4.51
CA ARG A 162 -10.85 14.39 4.84
C ARG A 162 -11.74 14.53 3.61
N ASP A 163 -11.61 15.63 2.89
CA ASP A 163 -12.44 15.92 1.73
C ASP A 163 -12.11 14.94 0.58
N PHE A 164 -10.83 14.62 0.38
CA PHE A 164 -10.39 13.58 -0.54
C PHE A 164 -10.99 12.20 -0.20
N TYR A 165 -11.00 11.79 1.08
CA TYR A 165 -11.65 10.54 1.51
C TYR A 165 -13.17 10.56 1.26
N ALA A 166 -13.83 11.70 1.45
CA ALA A 166 -15.26 11.83 1.17
C ALA A 166 -15.54 11.68 -0.34
N GLU A 167 -14.72 12.29 -1.20
CA GLU A 167 -14.82 12.13 -2.65
C GLU A 167 -14.60 10.68 -3.10
N ASP A 168 -13.58 10.00 -2.57
CA ASP A 168 -13.30 8.61 -2.91
C ASP A 168 -14.45 7.67 -2.51
N MET A 169 -15.07 7.90 -1.34
CA MET A 169 -16.25 7.14 -0.90
C MET A 169 -17.47 7.39 -1.82
N LEU A 170 -17.69 8.63 -2.25
CA LEU A 170 -18.76 8.96 -3.19
C LEU A 170 -18.53 8.31 -4.56
N LYS A 171 -17.29 8.34 -5.07
CA LYS A 171 -16.93 7.66 -6.34
C LYS A 171 -17.12 6.14 -6.25
N ALA A 172 -16.74 5.53 -5.13
CA ALA A 172 -16.94 4.11 -4.90
C ALA A 172 -18.44 3.75 -4.91
N ASN A 173 -19.28 4.53 -4.24
CA ASN A 173 -20.73 4.32 -4.22
C ASN A 173 -21.37 4.50 -5.61
N GLN A 174 -21.00 5.55 -6.35
CA GLN A 174 -21.48 5.76 -7.72
C GLN A 174 -21.08 4.61 -8.66
N SER A 175 -19.88 4.05 -8.49
CA SER A 175 -19.43 2.90 -9.29
C SER A 175 -20.17 1.59 -8.96
N LEU A 176 -20.75 1.48 -7.76
CA LEU A 176 -21.60 0.36 -7.35
C LEU A 176 -23.00 0.54 -7.92
N ASP A 177 -23.57 1.75 -7.83
CA ASP A 177 -24.91 2.06 -8.32
C ASP A 177 -25.03 1.85 -9.84
N HIS A 178 -24.03 2.27 -10.63
CA HIS A 178 -24.00 2.03 -12.08
C HIS A 178 -23.93 0.54 -12.47
N LYS A 179 -23.36 -0.33 -11.63
CA LYS A 179 -23.32 -1.78 -11.89
C LYS A 179 -24.63 -2.49 -11.56
N THR A 180 -25.45 -1.90 -10.70
CA THR A 180 -26.78 -2.41 -10.36
C THR A 180 -27.86 -1.99 -11.36
N GLU A 181 -27.69 -0.87 -12.06
CA GLU A 181 -28.63 -0.40 -13.09
C GLU A 181 -28.43 -1.05 -14.48
N GLU A 182 -27.26 -1.65 -14.74
CA GLU A 182 -26.96 -2.38 -16.00
C GLU A 182 -27.35 -3.87 -15.98
N LYS A 183 -28.08 -4.34 -14.96
CA LYS A 183 -28.65 -5.70 -14.89
C LYS A 183 -30.17 -5.68 -14.99
#